data_AF-A0A522PNU5-F1
#
_entry.id   AF-A0A522PNU5-F1
#
_cell.length_a   1.000
_cell.length_b   1.000
_cell.length_c   1.000
_cell.angle_alpha   90.00
_cell.angle_beta   90.00
_cell.angle_gamma   90.00
#
_symmetry.space_group_name_H-M   'P 1'
#
loop_
_entity.id
_entity.type
_entity.pdbx_description
1 polymer ?
#
loop_
_entity_poly.entity_id
_entity_poly.type
_entity_poly.pdbx_seq_one_letter_code
_entity_poly.pdbx_strand_id
1 'polypeptide(L)'
;MRAAKAVDMEVALDLAFQASPDHPAVTDHPQWFRHRPDGTVQYAENPPKTYQDIYPFDFESEAWADLWSGLDTVVETWIERGVRIFRVDNPHTKPFAFWAWLIGSVKARHPEVLFLAEAFTRPKVMYRLAKLGFSQSYTYFTWRTTKAELEAYFEEITRPPVSDFFRPNLWPNTPDILHEVLQTGGHPAFALRAVLAATLGANWGVYGPPFEQLEARPHEPGSEEYLDAEKYEIRHWQLDRPGTLAGLLGDLNRIRRAQPALQRDDGLRFRAVDAEGLIAYTKQALGAPPILCIVNLDSHRRQAGTVELPLAELGLPADAPYAAHDLLDGASYRWQGPRNRVDLDPAVRPGHVFLLEGPGAATRPPRAGR
;
A
#
# COMPACT_ATOMS: atom_id res chain seq x y z
N MET A 1 -12.39 3.02 -18.88
CA MET A 1 -11.41 4.06 -19.27
C MET A 1 -11.98 5.48 -19.34
N ARG A 2 -12.90 5.82 -20.25
CA ARG A 2 -13.42 7.21 -20.36
C ARG A 2 -14.02 7.76 -19.07
N ALA A 3 -14.85 6.97 -18.37
CA ALA A 3 -15.46 7.38 -17.11
C ALA A 3 -14.41 7.65 -16.01
N ALA A 4 -13.41 6.76 -15.87
CA ALA A 4 -12.31 6.95 -14.92
C ALA A 4 -11.53 8.24 -15.21
N LYS A 5 -11.19 8.50 -16.49
CA LYS A 5 -10.51 9.74 -16.89
C LYS A 5 -11.34 11.01 -16.58
N ALA A 6 -12.66 10.95 -16.68
CA ALA A 6 -13.54 12.08 -16.38
C ALA A 6 -13.51 12.49 -14.89
N VAL A 7 -13.05 11.59 -14.00
CA VAL A 7 -12.87 11.83 -12.57
C VAL A 7 -11.41 11.78 -12.14
N ASP A 8 -10.47 11.97 -13.09
CA ASP A 8 -9.03 11.96 -12.86
C ASP A 8 -8.51 10.67 -12.17
N MET A 9 -9.08 9.54 -12.57
CA MET A 9 -8.66 8.20 -12.12
C MET A 9 -8.04 7.41 -13.27
N GLU A 10 -6.98 6.68 -12.93
CA GLU A 10 -6.36 5.67 -13.78
C GLU A 10 -6.89 4.28 -13.41
N VAL A 11 -6.92 3.38 -14.39
CA VAL A 11 -7.32 1.99 -14.16
C VAL A 11 -6.07 1.12 -14.13
N ALA A 12 -5.90 0.40 -13.01
CA ALA A 12 -4.96 -0.70 -12.89
C ALA A 12 -5.70 -2.02 -13.16
N LEU A 13 -5.15 -2.87 -14.02
CA LEU A 13 -5.72 -4.18 -14.32
C LEU A 13 -4.90 -5.27 -13.63
N ASP A 14 -5.58 -6.29 -13.10
CA ASP A 14 -4.92 -7.47 -12.57
C ASP A 14 -4.34 -8.33 -13.71
N LEU A 15 -3.06 -8.67 -13.61
CA LEU A 15 -2.34 -9.48 -14.57
C LEU A 15 -1.95 -10.80 -13.91
N ALA A 16 -2.87 -11.77 -13.98
CA ALA A 16 -2.67 -13.13 -13.50
C ALA A 16 -2.34 -14.07 -14.67
N PHE A 17 -1.06 -14.43 -14.81
CA PHE A 17 -0.61 -15.40 -15.82
C PHE A 17 -0.84 -16.83 -15.36
N GLN A 18 -2.08 -17.25 -15.53
CA GLN A 18 -2.62 -18.58 -15.27
C GLN A 18 -3.92 -18.75 -16.07
N ALA A 19 -4.43 -19.97 -16.16
CA ALA A 19 -5.61 -20.28 -16.98
C ALA A 19 -6.59 -21.17 -16.21
N SER A 20 -7.89 -20.95 -16.35
CA SER A 20 -8.88 -21.94 -15.91
C SER A 20 -8.86 -23.17 -16.82
N PRO A 21 -9.37 -24.35 -16.38
CA PRO A 21 -9.41 -25.55 -17.21
C PRO A 21 -10.15 -25.41 -18.54
N ASP A 22 -11.09 -24.47 -18.63
CA ASP A 22 -11.89 -24.15 -19.81
C ASP A 22 -11.33 -23.00 -20.66
N HIS A 23 -10.19 -22.43 -20.27
CA HIS A 23 -9.54 -21.36 -21.05
C HIS A 23 -9.07 -21.89 -22.42
N PRO A 24 -9.30 -21.16 -23.54
CA PRO A 24 -8.95 -21.64 -24.90
C PRO A 24 -7.49 -22.06 -25.08
N ALA A 25 -6.55 -21.40 -24.38
CA ALA A 25 -5.13 -21.79 -24.43
C ALA A 25 -4.88 -23.25 -24.00
N VAL A 26 -5.72 -23.84 -23.14
CA VAL A 26 -5.58 -25.24 -22.72
C VAL A 26 -5.79 -26.20 -23.91
N THR A 27 -6.67 -25.86 -24.85
CA THR A 27 -6.92 -26.65 -26.07
C THR A 27 -6.06 -26.22 -27.24
N ASP A 28 -5.87 -24.91 -27.42
CA ASP A 28 -5.22 -24.32 -28.59
C ASP A 28 -3.69 -24.33 -28.46
N HIS A 29 -3.19 -24.29 -27.24
CA HIS A 29 -1.76 -24.28 -26.90
C HIS A 29 -1.44 -25.27 -25.75
N PRO A 30 -1.73 -26.57 -25.88
CA PRO A 30 -1.50 -27.55 -24.80
C PRO A 30 -0.03 -27.60 -24.36
N GLN A 31 0.91 -27.29 -25.25
CA GLN A 31 2.35 -27.20 -24.96
C GLN A 31 2.72 -26.09 -23.97
N TRP A 32 1.83 -25.14 -23.67
CA TRP A 32 2.04 -24.13 -22.63
C TRP A 32 1.76 -24.66 -21.22
N PHE A 33 1.34 -25.92 -21.07
CA PHE A 33 1.01 -26.52 -19.78
C PHE A 33 1.78 -27.82 -19.58
N ARG A 34 2.08 -28.13 -18.32
CA ARG A 34 2.75 -29.38 -17.96
C ARG A 34 1.72 -30.49 -17.74
N HIS A 35 1.61 -31.39 -18.71
CA HIS A 35 0.76 -32.56 -18.63
C HIS A 35 1.43 -33.70 -17.84
N ARG A 36 0.65 -34.34 -16.97
CA ARG A 36 1.01 -35.59 -16.29
C ARG A 36 0.97 -36.77 -17.28
N PRO A 37 1.55 -37.93 -16.93
CA PRO A 37 1.51 -39.11 -17.78
C PRO A 37 0.10 -39.60 -18.15
N ASP A 38 -0.91 -39.27 -17.34
CA ASP A 38 -2.32 -39.57 -17.58
C ASP A 38 -3.04 -38.53 -18.45
N GLY A 39 -2.32 -37.51 -18.92
CA GLY A 39 -2.83 -36.40 -19.75
C GLY A 39 -3.42 -35.23 -18.96
N THR A 40 -3.59 -35.34 -17.64
CA THR A 40 -4.15 -34.27 -16.80
C THR A 40 -3.13 -33.16 -16.54
N VAL A 41 -3.60 -31.93 -16.27
CA VAL A 41 -2.75 -30.82 -15.82
C VAL A 41 -2.94 -30.65 -14.31
N GLN A 42 -1.83 -30.52 -13.58
CA GLN A 42 -1.89 -30.24 -12.13
C GLN A 42 -2.36 -28.79 -11.91
N TYR A 43 -3.32 -28.64 -11.00
CA TYR A 43 -3.78 -27.32 -10.57
C TYR A 43 -2.70 -26.54 -9.82
N ALA A 44 -2.84 -25.22 -9.74
CA ALA A 44 -1.87 -24.36 -9.09
C ALA A 44 -1.90 -24.48 -7.55
N GLU A 45 -0.74 -24.31 -6.91
CA GLU A 45 -0.59 -24.34 -5.46
C GLU A 45 0.34 -23.20 -5.02
N ASN A 46 0.01 -22.57 -3.88
CA ASN A 46 0.90 -21.70 -3.14
C ASN A 46 0.83 -22.11 -1.66
N PRO A 47 1.56 -23.16 -1.26
CA PRO A 47 1.36 -23.81 0.04
C PRO A 47 1.34 -22.82 1.21
N PRO A 48 0.33 -22.90 2.10
CA PRO A 48 -0.64 -23.99 2.22
C PRO A 48 -1.89 -23.87 1.30
N LYS A 49 -2.01 -22.82 0.48
CA LYS A 49 -3.17 -22.60 -0.39
C LYS A 49 -3.13 -23.49 -1.64
N THR A 50 -4.31 -23.96 -2.04
CA THR A 50 -4.54 -24.75 -3.26
C THR A 50 -5.58 -24.05 -4.12
N TYR A 51 -5.37 -24.04 -5.44
CA TYR A 51 -6.24 -23.39 -6.42
C TYR A 51 -6.70 -24.39 -7.46
N GLN A 52 -7.69 -25.23 -7.12
CA GLN A 52 -8.16 -26.33 -7.99
C GLN A 52 -8.79 -25.85 -9.31
N ASP A 53 -9.19 -24.59 -9.37
CA ASP A 53 -9.85 -23.92 -10.49
C ASP A 53 -8.86 -23.33 -11.51
N ILE A 54 -7.55 -23.48 -11.30
CA ILE A 54 -6.52 -22.80 -12.09
C ILE A 54 -5.36 -23.75 -12.46
N TYR A 55 -4.89 -23.65 -13.70
CA TYR A 55 -3.69 -24.28 -14.24
C TYR A 55 -2.53 -23.27 -14.41
N PRO A 56 -1.31 -23.62 -13.95
CA PRO A 56 -0.12 -22.80 -14.16
C PRO A 56 0.45 -23.00 -15.58
N PHE A 57 0.96 -21.93 -16.18
CA PHE A 57 1.74 -22.04 -17.42
C PHE A 57 3.13 -22.66 -17.17
N ASP A 58 3.59 -23.48 -18.11
CA ASP A 58 4.93 -24.06 -18.14
C ASP A 58 5.89 -23.17 -18.94
N PHE A 59 6.57 -22.28 -18.22
CA PHE A 59 7.58 -21.37 -18.78
C PHE A 59 8.88 -22.05 -19.20
N GLU A 60 9.05 -23.34 -18.91
CA GLU A 60 10.23 -24.15 -19.27
C GLU A 60 9.94 -25.12 -20.42
N SER A 61 8.73 -25.09 -20.98
CA SER A 61 8.35 -25.88 -22.16
C SER A 61 9.19 -25.54 -23.39
N GLU A 62 9.24 -26.46 -24.36
CA GLU A 62 9.89 -26.19 -25.66
C GLU A 62 9.25 -25.00 -26.41
N ALA A 63 7.99 -24.68 -26.08
CA ALA A 63 7.23 -23.57 -26.65
C ALA A 63 7.31 -22.29 -25.81
N TRP A 64 8.28 -22.15 -24.90
CA TRP A 64 8.41 -20.98 -24.02
C TRP A 64 8.40 -19.65 -24.80
N ALA A 65 9.01 -19.60 -25.99
CA ALA A 65 9.08 -18.38 -26.79
C ALA A 65 7.70 -17.94 -27.31
N ASP A 66 6.90 -18.92 -27.74
CA ASP A 66 5.50 -18.71 -28.16
C ASP A 66 4.63 -18.25 -26.97
N LEU A 67 4.78 -18.91 -25.81
CA LEU A 67 4.12 -18.50 -24.57
C LEU A 67 4.47 -17.05 -24.20
N TRP A 68 5.76 -16.69 -24.16
CA TRP A 68 6.19 -15.35 -23.77
C TRP A 68 5.62 -14.28 -24.71
N SER A 69 5.64 -14.54 -26.03
CA SER A 69 5.05 -13.65 -27.03
C SER A 69 3.54 -13.53 -26.88
N GLY A 70 2.84 -14.63 -26.57
CA GLY A 70 1.41 -14.64 -26.31
C GLY A 70 1.05 -13.78 -25.10
N LEU A 71 1.79 -13.92 -24.00
CA LEU A 71 1.59 -13.12 -22.78
C LEU A 71 1.91 -11.63 -22.99
N ASP A 72 2.95 -11.28 -23.76
CA ASP A 72 3.24 -9.89 -24.15
C ASP A 72 2.12 -9.29 -25.00
N THR A 73 1.55 -10.08 -25.92
CA THR A 73 0.41 -9.65 -26.74
C THR A 73 -0.81 -9.32 -25.88
N VAL A 74 -1.08 -10.08 -24.81
CA VAL A 74 -2.14 -9.77 -23.84
C VAL A 74 -1.90 -8.43 -23.17
N VAL A 75 -0.67 -8.16 -22.72
CA VAL A 75 -0.32 -6.87 -22.09
C VAL A 75 -0.50 -5.73 -23.09
N GLU A 76 0.00 -5.88 -24.31
CA GLU A 76 -0.11 -4.86 -25.36
C GLU A 76 -1.57 -4.53 -25.71
N THR A 77 -2.39 -5.57 -25.83
CA THR A 77 -3.83 -5.47 -26.08
C THR A 77 -4.51 -4.54 -25.08
N TRP A 78 -4.13 -4.60 -23.79
CA TRP A 78 -4.69 -3.73 -22.75
C TRP A 78 -4.08 -2.33 -22.74
N ILE A 79 -2.80 -2.20 -23.11
CA ILE A 79 -2.15 -0.89 -23.30
C ILE A 79 -2.84 -0.12 -24.44
N GLU A 80 -3.12 -0.76 -25.58
CA GLU A 80 -3.86 -0.16 -26.68
C GLU A 80 -5.27 0.30 -26.26
N ARG A 81 -5.88 -0.37 -25.28
CA ARG A 81 -7.18 -0.01 -24.68
C ARG A 81 -7.09 1.08 -23.61
N GLY A 82 -5.89 1.58 -23.31
CA GLY A 82 -5.64 2.69 -22.40
C GLY A 82 -5.22 2.30 -20.99
N VAL A 83 -5.03 1.01 -20.67
CA VAL A 83 -4.48 0.59 -19.38
C VAL A 83 -3.01 0.98 -19.32
N ARG A 84 -2.56 1.53 -18.19
CA ARG A 84 -1.16 1.94 -17.97
C ARG A 84 -0.56 1.35 -16.70
N ILE A 85 -1.36 0.68 -15.87
CA ILE A 85 -0.92 0.09 -14.63
C ILE A 85 -1.37 -1.35 -14.60
N PHE A 86 -0.45 -2.26 -14.28
CA PHE A 86 -0.75 -3.68 -14.09
C PHE A 86 -0.38 -4.10 -12.67
N ARG A 87 -1.36 -4.58 -11.90
CA ARG A 87 -1.13 -5.30 -10.64
C ARG A 87 -0.87 -6.75 -11.01
N VAL A 88 0.37 -7.20 -10.86
CA VAL A 88 0.80 -8.52 -11.31
C VAL A 88 0.68 -9.50 -10.16
N ASP A 89 -0.13 -10.54 -10.38
CA ASP A 89 -0.42 -11.57 -9.39
C ASP A 89 0.76 -12.54 -9.20
N ASN A 90 1.16 -12.74 -7.94
CA ASN A 90 2.17 -13.73 -7.53
C ASN A 90 3.38 -13.86 -8.48
N PRO A 91 4.08 -12.77 -8.89
CA PRO A 91 5.12 -12.83 -9.91
C PRO A 91 6.33 -13.68 -9.47
N HIS A 92 6.48 -13.92 -8.17
CA HIS A 92 7.49 -14.80 -7.60
C HIS A 92 7.31 -16.28 -7.94
N THR A 93 6.15 -16.67 -8.49
CA THR A 93 5.87 -18.03 -8.98
C THR A 93 6.23 -18.21 -10.46
N LYS A 94 6.65 -17.15 -11.15
CA LYS A 94 7.04 -17.15 -12.57
C LYS A 94 8.54 -16.84 -12.70
N PRO A 95 9.23 -17.27 -13.78
CA PRO A 95 10.67 -17.07 -13.91
C PRO A 95 11.09 -15.59 -13.93
N PHE A 96 12.18 -15.26 -13.25
CA PHE A 96 12.74 -13.91 -13.26
C PHE A 96 13.17 -13.43 -14.65
N ALA A 97 13.66 -14.34 -15.49
CA ALA A 97 14.07 -14.03 -16.85
C ALA A 97 12.90 -13.51 -17.68
N PHE A 98 11.72 -14.14 -17.52
CA PHE A 98 10.49 -13.71 -18.18
C PHE A 98 10.12 -12.29 -17.78
N TRP A 99 10.10 -11.98 -16.47
CA TRP A 99 9.76 -10.62 -16.02
C TRP A 99 10.73 -9.56 -16.51
N ALA A 100 12.04 -9.84 -16.48
CA ALA A 100 13.04 -8.92 -16.99
C ALA A 100 12.83 -8.63 -18.49
N TRP A 101 12.54 -9.67 -19.27
CA TRP A 101 12.25 -9.54 -20.70
C TRP A 101 10.94 -8.80 -20.96
N LEU A 102 9.83 -9.18 -20.32
CA LEU A 102 8.51 -8.60 -20.53
C LEU A 102 8.50 -7.12 -20.15
N ILE A 103 8.95 -6.80 -18.93
CA ILE A 103 8.97 -5.42 -18.44
C ILE A 103 9.90 -4.56 -19.29
N GLY A 104 11.07 -5.07 -19.65
CA GLY A 104 12.02 -4.37 -20.52
C GLY A 104 11.42 -4.08 -21.90
N SER A 105 10.77 -5.08 -22.51
CA SER A 105 10.15 -4.97 -23.84
C SER A 105 8.96 -4.01 -23.84
N VAL A 106 8.09 -4.09 -22.83
CA VAL A 106 6.96 -3.18 -22.68
C VAL A 106 7.44 -1.76 -22.43
N LYS A 107 8.38 -1.53 -21.49
CA LYS A 107 8.87 -0.17 -21.19
C LYS A 107 9.69 0.45 -22.33
N ALA A 108 10.31 -0.34 -23.19
CA ALA A 108 10.95 0.17 -24.40
C ALA A 108 9.93 0.77 -25.39
N ARG A 109 8.71 0.23 -25.42
CA ARG A 109 7.61 0.69 -26.28
C ARG A 109 6.71 1.73 -25.59
N HIS A 110 6.47 1.56 -24.29
CA HIS A 110 5.53 2.32 -23.45
C HIS A 110 6.18 2.63 -22.08
N PRO A 111 7.11 3.61 -22.01
CA PRO A 111 7.89 3.88 -20.80
C PRO A 111 7.06 4.34 -19.60
N GLU A 112 5.86 4.85 -19.84
CA GLU A 112 4.91 5.29 -18.81
C GLU A 112 4.20 4.14 -18.08
N VAL A 113 4.24 2.92 -18.62
CA VAL A 113 3.55 1.77 -18.02
C VAL A 113 4.21 1.36 -16.71
N LEU A 114 3.37 1.13 -15.69
CA LEU A 114 3.77 0.73 -14.34
C LEU A 114 3.35 -0.71 -14.03
N PHE A 115 4.23 -1.44 -13.37
CA PHE A 115 3.98 -2.79 -12.87
C PHE A 115 4.09 -2.82 -11.35
N LEU A 116 3.03 -3.27 -10.67
CA LEU A 116 2.99 -3.50 -9.23
C LEU A 116 3.16 -5.00 -8.97
N ALA A 117 4.23 -5.40 -8.27
CA ALA A 117 4.46 -6.79 -7.90
C ALA A 117 3.69 -7.17 -6.63
N GLU A 118 2.71 -8.05 -6.74
CA GLU A 118 2.08 -8.69 -5.57
C GLU A 118 2.87 -9.92 -5.14
N ALA A 119 3.93 -9.72 -4.36
CA ALA A 119 4.85 -10.78 -3.98
C ALA A 119 5.05 -10.87 -2.46
N PHE A 120 4.16 -11.59 -1.78
CA PHE A 120 4.32 -11.95 -0.37
C PHE A 120 5.23 -13.18 -0.21
N THR A 121 6.53 -12.98 -0.43
CA THR A 121 7.56 -14.03 -0.37
C THR A 121 8.79 -13.49 0.34
N ARG A 122 9.88 -14.26 0.47
CA ARG A 122 11.09 -13.84 1.19
C ARG A 122 11.71 -12.55 0.62
N PRO A 123 12.35 -11.69 1.45
CA PRO A 123 12.83 -10.37 1.02
C PRO A 123 13.75 -10.39 -0.20
N LYS A 124 14.67 -11.37 -0.29
CA LYS A 124 15.60 -11.49 -1.43
C LYS A 124 14.86 -11.64 -2.77
N VAL A 125 13.73 -12.33 -2.80
CA VAL A 125 12.92 -12.51 -4.01
C VAL A 125 12.16 -11.22 -4.33
N MET A 126 11.53 -10.60 -3.34
CA MET A 126 10.84 -9.30 -3.50
C MET A 126 11.79 -8.24 -4.07
N TYR A 127 12.99 -8.11 -3.49
CA TYR A 127 14.01 -7.16 -3.94
C TYR A 127 14.58 -7.51 -5.31
N ARG A 128 14.66 -8.81 -5.66
CA ARG A 128 15.06 -9.21 -7.01
C ARG A 128 14.01 -8.77 -8.02
N LEU A 129 12.72 -8.98 -7.77
CA LEU A 129 11.64 -8.53 -8.67
C LEU A 129 11.70 -7.01 -8.89
N ALA A 130 11.82 -6.21 -7.82
CA ALA A 130 11.97 -4.77 -7.93
C ALA A 130 13.19 -4.36 -8.79
N LYS A 131 14.35 -4.99 -8.59
CA LYS A 131 15.56 -4.77 -9.40
C LYS A 131 15.40 -5.15 -10.88
N LEU A 132 14.49 -6.06 -11.21
CA LEU A 132 14.24 -6.49 -12.59
C LEU A 132 13.31 -5.53 -13.35
N GLY A 133 12.74 -4.52 -12.69
CA GLY A 133 11.99 -3.44 -13.34
C GLY A 133 10.56 -3.25 -12.86
N PHE A 134 10.09 -4.04 -11.88
CA PHE A 134 8.81 -3.77 -11.24
C PHE A 134 8.82 -2.36 -10.64
N SER A 135 7.78 -1.58 -10.96
CA SER A 135 7.71 -0.16 -10.63
C SER A 135 7.38 0.05 -9.15
N GLN A 136 6.54 -0.83 -8.60
CA GLN A 136 6.10 -0.85 -7.21
C GLN A 136 6.07 -2.29 -6.69
N SER A 137 6.05 -2.43 -5.36
CA SER A 137 5.98 -3.71 -4.68
C SER A 137 4.96 -3.66 -3.54
N TYR A 138 4.15 -4.72 -3.41
CA TYR A 138 3.51 -5.03 -2.12
C TYR A 138 4.57 -5.24 -1.04
N THR A 139 4.15 -5.13 0.22
CA THR A 139 5.05 -5.08 1.39
C THR A 139 4.51 -5.93 2.52
N TYR A 140 5.31 -6.13 3.57
CA TYR A 140 4.83 -6.81 4.78
C TYR A 140 4.05 -5.90 5.73
N PHE A 141 3.59 -4.74 5.26
CA PHE A 141 2.95 -3.73 6.10
C PHE A 141 1.85 -4.31 6.99
N THR A 142 0.96 -5.15 6.47
CA THR A 142 -0.13 -5.81 7.20
C THR A 142 0.36 -6.52 8.47
N TRP A 143 1.46 -7.25 8.38
CA TRP A 143 2.09 -8.02 9.46
C TRP A 143 3.18 -7.23 10.23
N ARG A 144 3.19 -5.90 10.15
CA ARG A 144 3.99 -5.03 11.02
C ARG A 144 3.02 -4.22 11.85
N THR A 145 2.90 -4.57 13.12
CA THR A 145 1.82 -4.07 13.99
C THR A 145 2.35 -3.34 15.21
N THR A 146 3.47 -3.81 15.76
CA THR A 146 4.14 -3.15 16.89
C THR A 146 4.99 -1.97 16.42
N LYS A 147 5.30 -1.06 17.35
CA LYS A 147 6.22 0.06 17.11
C LYS A 147 7.56 -0.41 16.56
N ALA A 148 8.19 -1.40 17.21
CA ALA A 148 9.50 -1.91 16.83
C ALA A 148 9.48 -2.56 15.43
N GLU A 149 8.43 -3.31 15.11
CA GLU A 149 8.25 -3.91 13.78
C GLU A 149 8.12 -2.87 12.68
N LEU A 150 7.29 -1.84 12.91
CA LEU A 150 7.09 -0.74 11.98
C LEU A 150 8.38 0.06 11.79
N GLU A 151 9.04 0.45 12.88
CA GLU A 151 10.30 1.20 12.83
C GLU A 151 11.38 0.41 12.09
N ALA A 152 11.60 -0.86 12.45
CA ALA A 152 12.61 -1.70 11.81
C ALA A 152 12.33 -1.92 10.32
N TYR A 153 11.09 -2.21 9.95
CA TYR A 153 10.74 -2.50 8.56
C TYR A 153 10.82 -1.26 7.68
N PHE A 154 10.34 -0.11 8.15
CA PHE A 154 10.40 1.12 7.37
C PHE A 154 11.82 1.67 7.29
N GLU A 155 12.62 1.55 8.35
CA GLU A 155 14.05 1.89 8.29
C GLU A 155 14.81 0.98 7.30
N GLU A 156 14.40 -0.27 7.08
CA GLU A 156 14.95 -1.11 6.02
C GLU A 156 14.56 -0.60 4.63
N ILE A 157 13.26 -0.45 4.35
CA ILE A 157 12.77 -0.26 2.98
C ILE A 157 12.87 1.19 2.47
N THR A 158 12.98 2.18 3.36
CA THR A 158 13.12 3.61 2.98
C THR A 158 14.56 4.11 3.03
N ARG A 159 15.55 3.21 3.10
CA ARG A 159 16.98 3.56 3.11
C ARG A 159 17.75 2.87 1.98
N PRO A 160 18.83 3.50 1.48
CA PRO A 160 19.76 2.82 0.60
C PRO A 160 20.38 1.60 1.32
N PRO A 161 20.57 0.47 0.61
CA PRO A 161 20.39 0.33 -0.83
C PRO A 161 18.96 0.02 -1.28
N VAL A 162 18.02 -0.30 -0.37
CA VAL A 162 16.68 -0.80 -0.73
C VAL A 162 15.85 0.27 -1.43
N SER A 163 15.87 1.51 -0.93
CA SER A 163 15.13 2.65 -1.50
C SER A 163 15.51 2.98 -2.95
N ASP A 164 16.69 2.55 -3.41
CA ASP A 164 17.19 2.86 -4.76
C ASP A 164 16.42 2.08 -5.85
N PHE A 165 15.81 0.96 -5.48
CA PHE A 165 15.10 0.08 -6.41
C PHE A 165 13.70 -0.35 -5.95
N PHE A 166 13.39 -0.28 -4.66
CA PHE A 166 12.13 -0.76 -4.09
C PHE A 166 11.20 0.41 -3.77
N ARG A 167 10.00 0.42 -4.36
CA ARG A 167 8.96 1.43 -4.07
C ARG A 167 7.76 0.74 -3.41
N PRO A 168 7.54 0.97 -2.10
CA PRO A 168 6.48 0.29 -1.38
C PRO A 168 5.09 0.78 -1.79
N ASN A 169 4.14 -0.13 -1.94
CA ASN A 169 2.72 0.15 -2.03
C ASN A 169 2.02 -0.47 -0.81
N LEU A 170 1.51 0.38 0.09
CA LEU A 170 1.01 -0.03 1.40
C LEU A 170 -0.49 -0.30 1.37
N TRP A 171 -0.87 -1.57 1.52
CA TRP A 171 -2.27 -2.00 1.61
C TRP A 171 -2.55 -2.48 3.03
N PRO A 172 -3.47 -1.85 3.80
CA PRO A 172 -3.84 -2.31 5.12
C PRO A 172 -4.69 -3.58 5.08
N ASN A 173 -5.34 -3.84 3.94
CA ASN A 173 -6.06 -5.08 3.65
C ASN A 173 -5.97 -5.40 2.14
N THR A 174 -6.22 -6.66 1.80
CA THR A 174 -6.44 -7.13 0.42
C THR A 174 -7.61 -8.12 0.44
N PRO A 175 -8.13 -8.61 -0.71
CA PRO A 175 -9.12 -9.67 -0.73
C PRO A 175 -8.70 -10.96 0.00
N ASP A 176 -7.38 -11.17 0.18
CA ASP A 176 -6.78 -12.36 0.78
C ASP A 176 -6.20 -12.12 2.19
N ILE A 177 -6.20 -10.86 2.66
CA ILE A 177 -5.55 -10.45 3.91
C ILE A 177 -6.47 -9.53 4.71
N LEU A 178 -7.11 -10.11 5.73
CA LEU A 178 -7.76 -9.48 6.85
C LEU A 178 -6.97 -9.81 8.12
N HIS A 179 -5.97 -8.99 8.44
CA HIS A 179 -5.10 -9.24 9.60
C HIS A 179 -5.86 -9.17 10.94
N GLU A 180 -5.45 -9.94 11.95
CA GLU A 180 -6.08 -10.05 13.28
C GLU A 180 -6.33 -8.68 13.97
N VAL A 181 -5.42 -7.73 13.78
CA VAL A 181 -5.57 -6.34 14.26
C VAL A 181 -6.87 -5.70 13.80
N LEU A 182 -7.29 -5.95 12.56
CA LEU A 182 -8.57 -5.44 12.03
C LEU A 182 -9.76 -6.25 12.55
N GLN A 183 -9.60 -7.55 12.72
CA GLN A 183 -10.64 -8.45 13.24
C GLN A 183 -11.07 -8.09 14.66
N THR A 184 -10.11 -7.70 15.50
CA THR A 184 -10.31 -7.53 16.96
C THR A 184 -10.34 -6.07 17.41
N GLY A 185 -9.70 -5.16 16.67
CA GLY A 185 -9.52 -3.78 17.10
C GLY A 185 -10.63 -2.80 16.72
N GLY A 186 -11.66 -3.26 16.00
CA GLY A 186 -12.84 -2.47 15.63
C GLY A 186 -12.51 -1.20 14.82
N HIS A 187 -13.41 -0.21 14.84
CA HIS A 187 -13.23 1.05 14.10
C HIS A 187 -11.86 1.73 14.34
N PRO A 188 -11.34 1.84 15.58
CA PRO A 188 -10.04 2.46 15.81
C PRO A 188 -8.88 1.76 15.09
N ALA A 189 -8.90 0.42 14.98
CA ALA A 189 -7.86 -0.31 14.26
C ALA A 189 -7.87 -0.05 12.76
N PHE A 190 -9.03 -0.03 12.10
CA PHE A 190 -9.08 0.36 10.69
C PHE A 190 -8.60 1.80 10.49
N ALA A 191 -9.03 2.73 11.35
CA ALA A 191 -8.64 4.12 11.27
C ALA A 191 -7.11 4.31 11.47
N LEU A 192 -6.50 3.66 12.46
CA LEU A 192 -5.05 3.77 12.68
C LEU A 192 -4.25 3.14 11.54
N ARG A 193 -4.70 2.00 10.99
CA ARG A 193 -4.04 1.35 9.83
C ARG A 193 -4.16 2.21 8.57
N ALA A 194 -5.26 2.91 8.39
CA ALA A 194 -5.45 3.89 7.32
C ALA A 194 -4.46 5.06 7.45
N VAL A 195 -4.36 5.66 8.64
CA VAL A 195 -3.40 6.74 8.92
C VAL A 195 -1.98 6.26 8.63
N LEU A 196 -1.55 5.13 9.22
CA LEU A 196 -0.22 4.58 9.01
C LEU A 196 0.09 4.33 7.53
N ALA A 197 -0.81 3.68 6.78
CA ALA A 197 -0.58 3.41 5.36
C ALA A 197 -0.46 4.72 4.55
N ALA A 198 -1.36 5.67 4.82
CA ALA A 198 -1.45 6.96 4.14
C ALA A 198 -0.30 7.91 4.49
N THR A 199 0.38 7.76 5.63
CA THR A 199 1.43 8.70 6.05
C THR A 199 2.83 8.09 6.13
N LEU A 200 2.99 6.77 6.19
CA LEU A 200 4.30 6.13 6.09
C LEU A 200 4.78 6.05 4.63
N GLY A 201 3.91 5.60 3.72
CA GLY A 201 4.26 5.36 2.31
C GLY A 201 3.80 6.45 1.36
N ALA A 202 4.59 6.72 0.30
CA ALA A 202 4.20 7.58 -0.81
C ALA A 202 3.13 6.94 -1.70
N ASN A 203 3.02 5.61 -1.71
CA ASN A 203 1.95 4.86 -2.37
C ASN A 203 1.21 3.98 -1.36
N TRP A 204 -0.11 4.03 -1.40
CA TRP A 204 -0.98 3.21 -0.55
C TRP A 204 -2.27 2.88 -1.31
N GLY A 205 -2.97 1.85 -0.86
CA GLY A 205 -4.27 1.45 -1.39
C GLY A 205 -5.13 0.84 -0.28
N VAL A 206 -6.41 0.62 -0.58
CA VAL A 206 -7.34 -0.13 0.27
C VAL A 206 -8.17 -1.04 -0.61
N TYR A 207 -8.45 -2.26 -0.14
CA TYR A 207 -9.48 -3.08 -0.74
C TYR A 207 -10.84 -2.65 -0.17
N GLY A 208 -11.50 -1.77 -0.93
CA GLY A 208 -12.84 -1.27 -0.64
C GLY A 208 -13.90 -1.93 -1.54
N PRO A 209 -15.19 -1.93 -1.13
CA PRO A 209 -15.71 -1.32 0.10
C PRO A 209 -15.42 -1.98 1.46
N PRO A 210 -14.97 -3.25 1.59
CA PRO A 210 -14.82 -3.91 2.88
C PRO A 210 -14.03 -3.11 3.93
N PHE A 211 -12.96 -2.42 3.52
CA PHE A 211 -12.13 -1.66 4.45
C PHE A 211 -12.86 -0.46 5.08
N GLU A 212 -13.42 0.45 4.27
CA GLU A 212 -14.15 1.60 4.80
C GLU A 212 -15.49 1.22 5.44
N GLN A 213 -16.00 0.02 5.13
CA GLN A 213 -17.17 -0.59 5.76
C GLN A 213 -16.80 -1.50 6.95
N LEU A 214 -15.56 -1.45 7.45
CA LEU A 214 -15.11 -2.13 8.67
C LEU A 214 -15.48 -3.63 8.70
N GLU A 215 -15.46 -4.30 7.55
CA GLU A 215 -15.72 -5.74 7.49
C GLU A 215 -14.54 -6.46 8.15
N ALA A 216 -14.83 -7.10 9.28
CA ALA A 216 -13.83 -7.63 10.19
C ALA A 216 -14.04 -9.11 10.50
N ARG A 217 -15.00 -9.78 9.84
CA ARG A 217 -15.33 -11.18 10.10
C ARG A 217 -14.39 -12.11 9.32
N PRO A 218 -13.51 -12.86 10.00
CA PRO A 218 -12.70 -13.87 9.33
C PRO A 218 -13.54 -15.12 9.01
N HIS A 219 -13.08 -15.89 8.02
CA HIS A 219 -13.67 -17.18 7.66
C HIS A 219 -13.77 -18.14 8.85
N GLU A 220 -12.71 -18.20 9.64
CA GLU A 220 -12.66 -18.93 10.91
C GLU A 220 -11.60 -18.28 11.82
N PRO A 221 -11.64 -18.54 13.14
CA PRO A 221 -10.62 -18.02 14.06
C PRO A 221 -9.20 -18.38 13.61
N GLY A 222 -8.33 -17.39 13.51
CA GLY A 222 -6.94 -17.54 13.04
C GLY A 222 -6.76 -17.46 11.52
N SER A 223 -7.84 -17.38 10.74
CA SER A 223 -7.77 -17.13 9.30
C SER A 223 -7.62 -15.64 9.00
N GLU A 224 -6.86 -15.31 7.96
CA GLU A 224 -6.81 -13.97 7.36
C GLU A 224 -7.76 -13.83 6.16
N GLU A 225 -8.53 -14.86 5.82
CA GLU A 225 -9.55 -14.79 4.77
C GLU A 225 -10.85 -14.19 5.32
N TYR A 226 -11.55 -13.41 4.51
CA TYR A 226 -12.88 -12.89 4.86
C TYR A 226 -13.90 -14.04 4.89
N LEU A 227 -14.89 -13.98 5.80
CA LEU A 227 -15.95 -14.99 5.91
C LEU A 227 -16.78 -15.13 4.63
N ASP A 228 -17.35 -14.00 4.21
CA ASP A 228 -18.20 -13.84 3.04
C ASP A 228 -17.35 -13.13 1.96
N ALA A 229 -16.35 -13.84 1.43
CA ALA A 229 -15.33 -13.27 0.56
C ALA A 229 -15.88 -12.99 -0.86
N GLU A 230 -15.76 -11.73 -1.32
CA GLU A 230 -16.23 -11.33 -2.67
C GLU A 230 -15.55 -12.07 -3.83
N LYS A 231 -14.42 -12.73 -3.55
CA LYS A 231 -13.77 -13.65 -4.50
C LYS A 231 -14.72 -14.75 -4.99
N TYR A 232 -15.73 -15.11 -4.18
CA TYR A 232 -16.61 -16.25 -4.44
C TYR A 232 -18.11 -15.87 -4.46
N GLU A 233 -18.46 -14.61 -4.19
CA GLU A 233 -19.85 -14.14 -4.19
C GLU A 233 -19.99 -12.66 -4.54
N ILE A 234 -21.17 -12.29 -5.06
CA ILE A 234 -21.50 -10.89 -5.33
C ILE A 234 -21.99 -10.25 -4.03
N ARG A 235 -21.33 -9.19 -3.60
CA ARG A 235 -21.74 -8.39 -2.43
C ARG A 235 -22.24 -7.01 -2.83
N HIS A 236 -23.21 -6.52 -2.06
CA HIS A 236 -23.75 -5.17 -2.19
C HIS A 236 -23.51 -4.42 -0.88
N TRP A 237 -22.93 -3.22 -0.99
CA TRP A 237 -22.57 -2.40 0.16
C TRP A 237 -23.44 -1.15 0.26
N GLN A 238 -23.82 -0.79 1.47
CA GLN A 238 -24.39 0.52 1.78
C GLN A 238 -23.24 1.51 2.03
N LEU A 239 -22.83 2.23 0.98
CA LEU A 239 -21.61 3.05 1.00
C LEU A 239 -21.70 4.24 1.96
N ASP A 240 -22.89 4.77 2.18
CA ASP A 240 -23.20 5.97 2.96
C ASP A 240 -23.62 5.68 4.41
N ARG A 241 -23.38 4.46 4.91
CA ARG A 241 -23.75 4.11 6.28
C ARG A 241 -23.00 5.00 7.32
N PRO A 242 -23.62 5.34 8.45
CA PRO A 242 -22.93 6.00 9.55
C PRO A 242 -21.73 5.19 10.05
N GLY A 243 -20.63 5.88 10.39
CA GLY A 243 -19.42 5.23 10.90
C GLY A 243 -18.54 4.56 9.83
N THR A 244 -18.77 4.83 8.53
CA THR A 244 -17.81 4.51 7.47
C THR A 244 -16.52 5.34 7.61
N LEU A 245 -15.39 4.77 7.20
CA LEU A 245 -14.13 5.51 7.11
C LEU A 245 -13.98 6.34 5.84
N ALA A 246 -14.96 6.36 4.93
CA ALA A 246 -14.86 7.11 3.67
C ALA A 246 -14.44 8.58 3.86
N GLY A 247 -14.95 9.24 4.91
CA GLY A 247 -14.55 10.60 5.29
C GLY A 247 -13.06 10.71 5.63
N LEU A 248 -12.57 9.86 6.53
CA LEU A 248 -11.17 9.80 6.93
C LEU A 248 -10.25 9.49 5.73
N LEU A 249 -10.60 8.51 4.87
CA LEU A 249 -9.82 8.20 3.67
C LEU A 249 -9.78 9.39 2.70
N GLY A 250 -10.89 10.12 2.58
CA GLY A 250 -10.98 11.36 1.80
C GLY A 250 -10.07 12.46 2.36
N ASP A 251 -10.07 12.67 3.68
CA ASP A 251 -9.22 13.63 4.37
C ASP A 251 -7.74 13.29 4.21
N LEU A 252 -7.35 12.03 4.47
CA LEU A 252 -5.98 11.56 4.31
C LEU A 252 -5.47 11.76 2.88
N ASN A 253 -6.28 11.45 1.87
CA ASN A 253 -5.90 11.68 0.48
C ASN A 253 -5.81 13.17 0.11
N ARG A 254 -6.67 14.03 0.68
CA ARG A 254 -6.57 15.48 0.50
C ARG A 254 -5.28 16.02 1.12
N ILE A 255 -4.95 15.57 2.33
CA ILE A 255 -3.71 15.92 3.03
C ILE A 255 -2.50 15.50 2.21
N ARG A 256 -2.44 14.24 1.74
CA ARG A 256 -1.33 13.73 0.92
C ARG A 256 -1.14 14.53 -0.38
N ARG A 257 -2.22 14.92 -1.05
CA ARG A 257 -2.15 15.77 -2.26
C ARG A 257 -1.62 17.17 -1.96
N ALA A 258 -1.97 17.74 -0.81
CA ALA A 258 -1.55 19.07 -0.41
C ALA A 258 -0.12 19.14 0.16
N GLN A 259 0.42 18.02 0.68
CA GLN A 259 1.68 17.99 1.41
C GLN A 259 2.77 17.20 0.66
N PRO A 260 3.73 17.87 -0.02
CA PRO A 260 4.80 17.19 -0.78
C PRO A 260 5.64 16.20 0.04
N ALA A 261 5.78 16.44 1.34
CA ALA A 261 6.46 15.52 2.27
C ALA A 261 5.84 14.11 2.31
N LEU A 262 4.52 13.98 2.12
CA LEU A 262 3.82 12.69 2.12
C LEU A 262 3.86 11.97 0.76
N GLN A 263 4.42 12.61 -0.27
CA GLN A 263 4.53 12.07 -1.64
C GLN A 263 5.90 11.43 -1.92
N ARG A 264 6.75 11.30 -0.88
CA ARG A 264 8.12 10.78 -0.99
C ARG A 264 8.45 9.85 0.15
N ASP A 265 9.22 8.79 -0.06
CA ASP A 265 9.59 7.84 1.00
C ASP A 265 10.93 8.16 1.68
N ASP A 266 11.86 8.80 0.97
CA ASP A 266 13.24 9.09 1.43
C ASP A 266 13.32 10.11 2.58
N GLY A 267 12.26 10.92 2.74
CA GLY A 267 12.12 11.90 3.82
C GLY A 267 11.66 11.35 5.17
N LEU A 268 11.38 10.04 5.28
CA LEU A 268 10.86 9.43 6.52
C LEU A 268 11.94 9.35 7.62
N ARG A 269 11.62 9.79 8.84
CA ARG A 269 12.47 9.64 10.03
C ARG A 269 11.61 9.36 11.26
N PHE A 270 11.89 8.26 11.96
CA PHE A 270 11.25 7.98 13.25
C PHE A 270 11.77 8.91 14.35
N ARG A 271 10.87 9.31 15.25
CA ARG A 271 11.13 10.26 16.33
C ARG A 271 10.85 9.60 17.67
N ALA A 272 11.67 9.93 18.67
CA ALA A 272 11.48 9.41 20.01
C ALA A 272 10.15 9.91 20.60
N VAL A 273 9.41 8.99 21.21
CA VAL A 273 8.22 9.27 22.01
C VAL A 273 8.22 8.29 23.18
N ASP A 274 8.08 8.81 24.40
CA ASP A 274 8.22 8.07 25.66
C ASP A 274 6.96 7.26 26.06
N ALA A 275 6.28 6.71 25.05
CA ALA A 275 5.17 5.78 25.21
C ALA A 275 5.27 4.64 24.19
N GLU A 276 5.19 3.40 24.67
CA GLU A 276 5.31 2.20 23.82
C GLU A 276 4.13 2.06 22.84
N GLY A 277 2.93 2.45 23.28
CA GLY A 277 1.73 2.48 22.45
C GLY A 277 1.69 3.63 21.43
N LEU A 278 2.68 4.53 21.41
CA LEU A 278 2.77 5.62 20.44
C LEU A 278 3.95 5.43 19.50
N ILE A 279 3.70 5.65 18.21
CA ILE A 279 4.74 5.81 17.19
C ILE A 279 4.74 7.24 16.69
N ALA A 280 5.92 7.83 16.52
CA ALA A 280 6.09 9.18 16.00
C ALA A 280 7.12 9.18 14.87
N TYR A 281 6.83 9.88 13.80
CA TYR A 281 7.76 10.03 12.68
C TYR A 281 7.48 11.32 11.92
N THR A 282 8.52 11.84 11.27
CA THR A 282 8.37 12.98 10.37
C THR A 282 8.59 12.57 8.93
N LYS A 283 7.92 13.24 8.01
CA LYS A 283 8.29 13.25 6.58
C LYS A 283 8.69 14.65 6.15
N GLN A 284 9.73 14.73 5.33
CA GLN A 284 10.30 15.98 4.85
C GLN A 284 10.43 15.95 3.33
N ALA A 285 10.22 17.10 2.71
CA ALA A 285 10.53 17.34 1.30
C ALA A 285 11.24 18.70 1.19
N LEU A 286 12.17 18.81 0.25
CA LEU A 286 12.91 20.05 0.03
C LEU A 286 11.93 21.19 -0.30
N GLY A 287 12.04 22.31 0.42
CA GLY A 287 11.21 23.49 0.20
C GLY A 287 9.77 23.39 0.71
N ALA A 288 9.41 22.33 1.45
CA ALA A 288 8.11 22.19 2.10
C ALA A 288 8.27 22.10 3.64
N PRO A 289 7.30 22.58 4.42
CA PRO A 289 7.31 22.37 5.87
C PRO A 289 7.25 20.88 6.22
N PRO A 290 7.87 20.45 7.34
CA PRO A 290 7.84 19.05 7.76
C PRO A 290 6.44 18.64 8.24
N ILE A 291 6.09 17.39 7.95
CA ILE A 291 4.91 16.73 8.51
C ILE A 291 5.36 15.84 9.66
N LEU A 292 4.77 15.99 10.84
CA LEU A 292 4.93 15.10 11.99
C LEU A 292 3.66 14.27 12.16
N CYS A 293 3.80 12.96 12.05
CA CYS A 293 2.72 12.01 12.33
C CYS A 293 2.95 11.37 13.69
N ILE A 294 1.91 11.28 14.50
CA ILE A 294 1.92 10.55 15.77
C ILE A 294 0.68 9.68 15.81
N VAL A 295 0.85 8.37 15.97
CA VAL A 295 -0.26 7.40 15.91
C VAL A 295 -0.28 6.56 17.18
N ASN A 296 -1.47 6.38 17.74
CA ASN A 296 -1.72 5.42 18.80
C ASN A 296 -1.90 4.03 18.17
N LEU A 297 -0.99 3.11 18.49
CA LEU A 297 -1.00 1.73 18.02
C LEU A 297 -1.91 0.83 18.85
N ASP A 298 -2.42 1.32 19.98
CA ASP A 298 -3.40 0.63 20.81
C ASP A 298 -4.82 1.06 20.44
N SER A 299 -5.58 0.15 19.81
CA SER A 299 -6.96 0.41 19.38
C SER A 299 -7.97 0.48 20.53
N HIS A 300 -7.57 0.18 21.77
CA HIS A 300 -8.47 0.06 22.92
C HIS A 300 -8.20 1.09 24.02
N ARG A 301 -6.93 1.48 24.20
CA ARG A 301 -6.52 2.35 25.31
C ARG A 301 -5.99 3.68 24.82
N ARG A 302 -6.37 4.72 25.55
CA ARG A 302 -5.75 6.04 25.46
C ARG A 302 -4.26 5.94 25.77
N GLN A 303 -3.44 6.63 24.98
CA GLN A 303 -2.00 6.71 25.17
C GLN A 303 -1.57 8.17 25.23
N ALA A 304 -0.69 8.50 26.16
CA ALA A 304 -0.11 9.83 26.29
C ALA A 304 1.40 9.71 26.43
N GLY A 305 2.12 10.66 25.84
CA GLY A 305 3.58 10.69 25.86
C GLY A 305 4.13 12.04 25.44
N THR A 306 5.45 12.16 25.47
CA THR A 306 6.23 13.32 25.07
C THR A 306 7.04 12.94 23.85
N VAL A 307 6.75 13.60 22.72
CA VAL A 307 7.56 13.48 21.50
C VAL A 307 8.77 14.41 21.60
N GLU A 308 9.92 13.94 21.13
CA GLU A 308 11.14 14.73 21.02
C GLU A 308 11.46 15.04 19.55
N LEU A 309 11.66 16.32 19.24
CA LEU A 309 11.85 16.85 17.89
C LEU A 309 13.25 17.46 17.71
N PRO A 310 14.01 17.07 16.68
CA PRO A 310 15.26 17.72 16.33
C PRO A 310 14.99 19.03 15.59
N LEU A 311 14.70 20.10 16.33
CA LEU A 311 14.22 21.38 15.78
C LEU A 311 15.09 21.92 14.64
N ALA A 312 16.43 21.85 14.77
CA ALA A 312 17.35 22.30 13.73
C ALA A 312 17.22 21.50 12.42
N GLU A 313 17.04 20.17 12.51
CA GLU A 313 16.80 19.30 11.33
C GLU A 313 15.46 19.63 10.65
N LEU A 314 14.48 20.05 11.45
CA LEU A 314 13.13 20.40 10.99
C LEU A 314 13.01 21.86 10.55
N GLY A 315 14.07 22.68 10.66
CA GLY A 315 14.02 24.10 10.34
C GLY A 315 13.13 24.91 11.29
N LEU A 316 12.96 24.45 12.53
CA LEU A 316 12.13 25.08 13.56
C LEU A 316 12.99 25.87 14.56
N PRO A 317 12.47 26.99 15.11
CA PRO A 317 13.21 27.79 16.09
C PRO A 317 13.39 27.04 17.42
N ALA A 318 14.59 27.15 18.01
CA ALA A 318 14.88 26.55 19.32
C ALA A 318 14.41 27.41 20.50
N ASP A 319 14.39 28.73 20.31
CA ASP A 319 14.16 29.76 21.32
C ASP A 319 12.82 30.50 21.17
N ALA A 320 12.06 30.21 20.11
CA ALA A 320 10.75 30.78 19.86
C ALA A 320 9.67 29.70 19.69
N PRO A 321 8.39 30.02 19.95
CA PRO A 321 7.30 29.11 19.63
C PRO A 321 7.12 28.89 18.13
N TYR A 322 6.63 27.71 17.76
CA TYR A 322 6.22 27.33 16.41
C TYR A 322 4.81 26.72 16.45
N ALA A 323 4.16 26.66 15.29
CA ALA A 323 2.82 26.11 15.17
C ALA A 323 2.86 24.63 14.76
N ALA A 324 2.00 23.83 15.38
CA ALA A 324 1.68 22.48 14.96
C ALA A 324 0.20 22.44 14.59
N HIS A 325 -0.09 22.39 13.29
CA HIS A 325 -1.46 22.37 12.76
C HIS A 325 -1.85 20.93 12.45
N ASP A 326 -2.77 20.35 13.21
CA ASP A 326 -3.28 19.00 12.94
C ASP A 326 -4.19 19.05 11.73
N LEU A 327 -3.77 18.41 10.65
CA LEU A 327 -4.46 18.44 9.38
C LEU A 327 -5.70 17.53 9.36
N LEU A 328 -5.86 16.63 10.35
CA LEU A 328 -7.02 15.75 10.43
C LEU A 328 -8.27 16.45 10.98
N ASP A 329 -8.12 17.42 11.89
CA ASP A 329 -9.24 18.11 12.52
C ASP A 329 -9.15 19.65 12.49
N GLY A 330 -8.04 20.19 12.00
CA GLY A 330 -7.77 21.63 11.92
C GLY A 330 -7.33 22.27 13.25
N ALA A 331 -7.15 21.50 14.32
CA ALA A 331 -6.66 22.04 15.59
C ALA A 331 -5.23 22.59 15.43
N SER A 332 -4.94 23.68 16.14
CA SER A 332 -3.63 24.34 16.08
C SER A 332 -3.05 24.47 17.47
N TYR A 333 -1.81 24.02 17.63
CA TYR A 333 -1.09 24.05 18.89
C TYR A 333 0.12 24.96 18.76
N ARG A 334 0.42 25.68 19.84
CA ARG A 334 1.63 26.50 19.94
C ARG A 334 2.66 25.73 20.77
N TRP A 335 3.63 25.15 20.10
CA TRP A 335 4.71 24.37 20.72
C TRP A 335 5.96 25.24 20.86
N GLN A 336 6.80 24.92 21.84
CA GLN A 336 8.07 25.60 22.05
C GLN A 336 9.08 24.61 22.58
N GLY A 337 10.29 24.63 22.03
CA GLY A 337 11.32 23.68 22.37
C GLY A 337 11.06 22.29 21.77
N PRO A 338 11.99 21.33 22.06
CA PRO A 338 12.02 20.05 21.37
C PRO A 338 11.05 19.01 21.93
N ARG A 339 10.55 19.18 23.17
CA ARG A 339 9.75 18.17 23.88
C ARG A 339 8.31 18.60 24.01
N ASN A 340 7.38 17.86 23.42
CA ASN A 340 5.96 18.21 23.39
C ASN A 340 5.08 17.05 23.82
N ARG A 341 4.12 17.32 24.70
CA ARG A 341 3.19 16.31 25.21
C ARG A 341 2.02 16.12 24.24
N VAL A 342 1.61 14.87 24.06
CA VAL A 342 0.46 14.44 23.26
C VAL A 342 -0.39 13.43 24.04
N ASP A 343 -1.68 13.39 23.75
CA ASP A 343 -2.67 12.48 24.34
C ASP A 343 -3.63 12.06 23.23
N LEU A 344 -3.69 10.76 22.95
CA LEU A 344 -4.48 10.17 21.87
C LEU A 344 -5.45 9.14 22.42
N ASP A 345 -6.74 9.42 22.27
CA ASP A 345 -7.84 8.53 22.59
C ASP A 345 -8.31 7.81 21.31
N PRO A 346 -8.15 6.48 21.20
CA PRO A 346 -8.49 5.75 19.97
C PRO A 346 -9.98 5.82 19.61
N ALA A 347 -10.87 6.09 20.58
CA ALA A 347 -12.30 6.28 20.32
C ALA A 347 -12.61 7.65 19.69
N VAL A 348 -11.71 8.63 19.83
CA VAL A 348 -11.87 9.98 19.26
C VAL A 348 -11.06 10.11 17.97
N ARG A 349 -9.77 9.73 18.01
CA ARG A 349 -8.89 9.74 16.84
C ARG A 349 -7.70 8.79 17.02
N PRO A 350 -7.28 8.09 15.96
CA PRO A 350 -6.15 7.17 16.04
C PRO A 350 -4.78 7.88 16.03
N GLY A 351 -4.71 9.15 15.63
CA GLY A 351 -3.44 9.87 15.50
C GLY A 351 -3.59 11.35 15.17
N HIS A 352 -2.44 12.02 15.08
CA HIS A 352 -2.26 13.40 14.62
C HIS A 352 -1.41 13.42 13.34
N VAL A 353 -1.72 14.33 12.43
CA VAL A 353 -0.89 14.62 11.24
C VAL A 353 -0.61 16.11 11.23
N PHE A 354 0.47 16.51 11.91
CA PHE A 354 0.84 17.90 12.10
C PHE A 354 1.64 18.45 10.93
N LEU A 355 1.21 19.59 10.37
CA LEU A 355 2.08 20.51 9.65
C LEU A 355 2.82 21.38 10.67
N LEU A 356 4.15 21.34 10.67
CA LEU A 356 4.96 22.16 11.58
C LEU A 356 5.48 23.41 10.87
N GLU A 357 5.17 24.58 11.40
CA GLU A 357 5.55 25.87 10.81
C GLU A 357 6.22 26.80 11.82
N GLY A 358 7.40 27.32 11.45
CA GLY A 358 8.07 28.37 12.21
C GLY A 358 7.34 29.73 12.14
N PRO A 359 7.64 30.66 13.06
CA PRO A 359 7.05 32.00 13.05
C PRO A 359 7.39 32.73 11.75
N GLY A 360 6.37 33.08 10.97
CA GLY A 360 6.49 33.78 9.68
C GLY A 360 6.35 32.90 8.44
N ALA A 361 6.26 31.57 8.59
CA ALA A 361 6.02 30.64 7.49
C ALA A 361 4.54 30.52 7.10
N ALA A 362 3.65 31.36 7.68
CA ALA A 362 2.21 31.36 7.42
C ALA A 362 1.94 31.36 5.90
N THR A 363 1.71 30.16 5.38
CA THR A 363 1.27 29.98 4.01
C THR A 363 -0.12 30.60 3.94
N ARG A 364 -0.22 31.66 3.13
CA ARG A 364 -1.49 32.29 2.76
C ARG A 364 -2.47 31.16 2.38
N PRO A 365 -3.70 31.14 2.92
CA PRO A 365 -4.67 30.14 2.51
C PRO A 365 -4.87 30.24 1.00
N PRO A 366 -5.10 29.11 0.29
CA PRO A 366 -5.34 29.14 -1.14
C PRO A 366 -6.51 30.09 -1.39
N ARG A 367 -6.30 31.09 -2.26
CA ARG A 367 -7.40 31.91 -2.74
C ARG A 367 -8.42 30.96 -3.35
N ALA A 368 -9.62 30.93 -2.79
CA ALA A 368 -10.78 30.35 -3.44
C ALA A 368 -10.95 31.07 -4.80
N GLY A 369 -10.47 30.42 -5.87
CA GLY A 369 -10.71 30.83 -7.24
C GLY A 369 -12.16 30.55 -7.58
N ARG A 370 -12.82 31.56 -8.14
CA ARG A 370 -14.20 31.53 -8.62
C ARG A 370 -14.41 30.55 -9.76
#